data_AF-G7P4T3-F1
#
_entry.id   AF-G7P4T3-F1
#
_cell.length_a   1.000
_cell.length_b   1.000
_cell.length_c   1.000
_cell.angle_alpha   90.00
_cell.angle_beta   90.00
_cell.angle_gamma   90.00
#
_symmetry.space_group_name_H-M   'P 1'
#
loop_
_entity.id
_entity.type
_entity.pdbx_description
1 polymer ?
#
loop_
_entity_poly.entity_id
_entity_poly.type
_entity_poly.pdbx_seq_one_letter_code
_entity_poly.pdbx_strand_id
1 'polypeptide(L)'
;NNESERCKLKLQQKTMSLWPWVNQPNELRKFTSPCFEANNLVTWPSVAPQSLLLWEGIFLHCNRSSKYLDEADEEMVNIIEYNKELQAKVNTLRRQLAELETEDGMKESL
;
A
#
# COMPACT_ATOMS: atom_id res chain seq x y z
N ASN A 1 21.91 -1.71 -27.60
CA ASN A 1 20.83 -1.57 -26.61
C ASN A 1 21.34 -0.81 -25.39
N ASN A 2 21.49 0.51 -25.49
CA ASN A 2 22.05 1.37 -24.44
C ASN A 2 21.55 2.82 -24.60
N GLU A 3 21.89 3.72 -23.67
CA GLU A 3 21.42 5.10 -23.72
C GLU A 3 21.92 5.89 -24.94
N SER A 4 23.14 5.62 -25.40
CA SER A 4 23.70 6.25 -26.60
C SER A 4 22.85 5.95 -27.83
N GLU A 5 22.46 4.69 -28.02
CA GLU A 5 21.58 4.29 -29.12
C GLU A 5 20.16 4.88 -28.97
N ARG A 6 19.61 4.89 -27.75
CA ARG A 6 18.29 5.49 -27.46
C ARG A 6 18.26 6.97 -27.87
N CYS A 7 19.34 7.70 -27.59
CA CYS A 7 19.52 9.10 -27.99
C CYS A 7 19.64 9.25 -29.52
N LYS A 8 20.50 8.45 -30.17
CA LYS A 8 20.66 8.44 -31.64
C LYS A 8 19.35 8.17 -32.37
N LEU A 9 18.53 7.26 -31.84
CA LEU A 9 17.21 6.93 -32.39
C LEU A 9 16.12 7.94 -32.06
N LYS A 10 16.40 8.94 -31.21
CA LYS A 10 15.47 10.00 -30.79
C LYS A 10 14.21 9.45 -30.12
N LEU A 11 14.35 8.46 -29.23
CA LEU A 11 13.21 7.80 -28.59
C LEU A 11 12.30 8.77 -27.84
N GLN A 12 12.86 9.77 -27.13
CA GLN A 12 12.06 10.75 -26.39
C GLN A 12 11.11 11.56 -27.29
N GLN A 13 11.47 11.76 -28.56
CA GLN A 13 10.67 12.50 -29.53
C GLN A 13 9.76 11.58 -30.36
N LYS A 14 10.13 10.31 -30.50
CA LYS A 14 9.42 9.34 -31.36
C LYS A 14 8.54 8.35 -30.61
N THR A 15 8.69 8.27 -29.30
CA THR A 15 7.96 7.34 -28.42
C THR A 15 7.54 8.05 -27.15
N MET A 16 6.58 7.48 -26.44
CA MET A 16 6.19 7.98 -25.12
C MET A 16 6.84 7.15 -24.02
N SER A 17 7.25 7.85 -22.95
CA SER A 17 7.62 7.18 -21.70
C SER A 17 6.37 6.52 -21.09
N LEU A 18 6.57 5.37 -20.43
CA LEU A 18 5.53 4.70 -19.67
C LEU A 18 5.17 5.48 -18.39
N TRP A 19 6.14 6.16 -17.77
CA TRP A 19 5.99 6.76 -16.45
C TRP A 19 4.91 7.84 -16.34
N PRO A 20 4.75 8.78 -17.31
CA PRO A 20 3.66 9.74 -17.27
C PRO A 20 2.27 9.11 -17.21
N TRP A 21 2.09 7.91 -17.78
CA TRP A 21 0.83 7.17 -17.71
C TRP A 21 0.67 6.46 -16.35
N VAL A 22 1.70 5.74 -15.90
CA VAL A 22 1.68 5.04 -14.60
C VAL A 22 1.46 6.01 -13.43
N ASN A 23 2.05 7.20 -13.50
CA ASN A 23 1.99 8.20 -12.44
C ASN A 23 0.70 9.05 -12.46
N GLN A 24 -0.24 8.79 -13.37
CA GLN A 24 -1.54 9.46 -13.32
C GLN A 24 -2.28 9.04 -12.05
N PRO A 25 -2.95 9.96 -11.31
CA PRO A 25 -3.58 9.63 -10.03
C PRO A 25 -4.54 8.43 -10.07
N ASN A 26 -5.26 8.25 -11.18
CA ASN A 26 -6.20 7.13 -11.36
C ASN A 26 -5.50 5.79 -11.58
N GLU A 27 -4.36 5.79 -12.27
CA GLU A 27 -3.56 4.57 -12.52
C GLU A 27 -2.65 4.25 -11.33
N LEU A 28 -2.02 5.27 -10.75
CA LEU A 28 -1.10 5.13 -9.61
C LEU A 28 -1.76 4.43 -8.42
N ARG A 29 -3.06 4.68 -8.17
CA ARG A 29 -3.83 3.99 -7.12
C ARG A 29 -3.85 2.47 -7.30
N LYS A 30 -3.84 1.96 -8.54
CA LYS A 30 -3.81 0.52 -8.83
C LYS A 30 -2.45 -0.12 -8.58
N PHE A 31 -1.38 0.68 -8.58
CA PHE A 31 0.01 0.23 -8.41
C PHE A 31 0.57 0.53 -7.01
N THR A 32 -0.21 1.19 -6.15
CA THR A 32 0.21 1.55 -4.80
C THR A 32 -0.18 0.44 -3.83
N SER A 33 0.78 -0.06 -3.05
CA SER A 33 0.49 -1.06 -2.02
C SER A 33 -0.34 -0.43 -0.88
N PRO A 34 -1.54 -0.97 -0.55
CA PRO A 34 -2.42 -0.40 0.47
C PRO A 34 -1.82 -0.32 1.88
N CYS A 35 -0.87 -1.21 2.16
CA CYS A 35 -0.19 -1.37 3.45
C CYS A 35 1.26 -0.88 3.43
N PHE A 36 1.65 -0.10 2.42
CA PHE A 36 3.00 0.45 2.36
C PHE A 36 3.27 1.39 3.53
N GLU A 37 4.30 1.06 4.31
CA GLU A 37 4.90 1.93 5.32
C GLU A 37 6.39 2.08 4.99
N ALA A 38 6.91 3.30 5.16
CA ALA A 38 8.31 3.58 4.86
C ALA A 38 9.22 2.81 5.83
N ASN A 39 9.91 1.79 5.32
CA ASN A 39 10.89 1.04 6.08
C ASN A 39 12.28 1.69 5.94
N ASN A 40 12.79 2.26 7.02
CA ASN A 40 14.12 2.88 7.08
C ASN A 40 15.24 1.88 7.44
N LEU A 41 14.92 0.60 7.64
CA LEU A 41 15.87 -0.46 7.97
C LEU A 41 16.33 -1.22 6.72
N VAL A 42 17.45 -1.94 6.85
CA VAL A 42 17.94 -2.82 5.78
C VAL A 42 17.02 -4.03 5.64
N THR A 43 16.54 -4.30 4.43
CA THR A 43 15.78 -5.50 4.09
C THR A 43 16.72 -6.68 3.85
N TRP A 44 16.56 -7.76 4.60
CA TRP A 44 17.34 -9.00 4.48
C TRP A 44 16.45 -10.18 4.05
N PRO A 45 16.20 -10.36 2.74
CA PRO A 45 15.36 -11.46 2.27
C PRO A 45 16.06 -12.81 2.46
N SER A 46 15.28 -13.84 2.75
CA SER A 46 15.76 -15.23 2.75
C SER A 46 15.89 -15.75 1.32
N VAL A 47 16.91 -16.58 1.10
CA VAL A 47 17.13 -17.31 -0.17
C VAL A 47 16.90 -18.82 -0.02
N ALA A 48 16.34 -19.25 1.10
CA ALA A 48 16.02 -20.65 1.33
C ALA A 48 14.86 -21.11 0.41
N PRO A 49 14.88 -22.33 -0.13
CA PRO A 49 13.85 -22.79 -1.07
C PRO A 49 12.42 -22.66 -0.51
N GLN A 50 12.22 -22.94 0.79
CA GLN A 50 10.92 -22.84 1.45
C GLN A 50 10.39 -21.40 1.58
N SER A 51 11.25 -20.38 1.47
CA SER A 51 10.83 -18.98 1.48
C SER A 51 10.51 -18.43 0.08
N LEU A 52 10.80 -19.19 -0.97
CA LEU A 52 10.53 -18.80 -2.35
C LEU A 52 9.23 -19.48 -2.81
N LEU A 53 8.27 -18.66 -3.25
CA LEU A 53 6.99 -19.13 -3.76
C LEU A 53 6.91 -18.92 -5.28
N LEU A 54 6.10 -19.75 -5.95
CA LEU A 54 5.77 -19.52 -7.36
C LEU A 54 4.98 -18.22 -7.49
N TRP A 55 5.42 -17.32 -8.37
CA TRP A 55 4.65 -16.12 -8.67
C TRP A 55 3.51 -16.44 -9.64
N GLU A 56 2.41 -16.95 -9.10
CA GLU A 56 1.26 -17.44 -9.89
C GLU A 56 0.67 -16.37 -10.81
N GLY A 57 0.56 -15.13 -10.33
CA GLY A 57 0.04 -13.99 -11.11
C GLY A 57 0.85 -13.65 -12.37
N ILE A 58 2.10 -14.10 -12.48
CA ILE A 58 2.90 -13.97 -13.71
C ILE A 58 2.94 -15.29 -14.48
N PHE A 59 3.27 -16.40 -13.82
CA PHE A 59 3.53 -17.66 -14.52
C PHE A 59 2.26 -18.44 -14.90
N LEU A 60 1.15 -18.21 -14.21
CA LEU A 60 -0.11 -18.95 -14.42
C LEU A 60 -1.24 -18.09 -14.98
N HIS A 61 -1.02 -16.80 -15.26
CA HIS A 61 -2.07 -15.85 -15.65
C HIS A 61 -2.89 -16.27 -16.89
N CYS A 62 -2.27 -16.91 -17.88
CA CYS A 62 -2.99 -17.39 -19.08
C CYS A 62 -3.88 -18.61 -18.80
N ASN A 63 -3.54 -19.41 -17.79
CA ASN A 63 -4.14 -20.73 -17.55
C ASN A 63 -5.06 -20.75 -16.33
N ARG A 64 -4.98 -19.74 -15.46
CA ARG A 64 -5.72 -19.66 -14.20
C ARG A 64 -6.28 -18.25 -14.02
N SER A 65 -7.53 -18.18 -13.57
CA SER A 65 -8.15 -16.91 -13.22
C SER A 65 -7.51 -16.29 -11.96
N SER A 66 -7.27 -14.98 -11.98
CA SER A 66 -6.75 -14.19 -10.85
C SER A 66 -7.83 -13.81 -9.81
N LYS A 67 -9.10 -14.18 -10.04
CA LYS A 67 -10.23 -13.70 -9.22
C LYS A 67 -10.03 -13.79 -7.72
N TYR A 68 -9.46 -14.89 -7.23
CA TYR A 68 -9.23 -15.08 -5.79
C TYR A 68 -8.14 -14.15 -5.24
N LEU A 69 -7.15 -13.75 -6.05
CA LEU A 69 -6.15 -12.74 -5.68
C LEU A 69 -6.82 -11.37 -5.64
N ASP A 70 -7.63 -11.07 -6.65
CA ASP A 70 -8.36 -9.80 -6.74
C ASP A 70 -9.32 -9.64 -5.54
N GLU A 71 -10.08 -10.69 -5.19
CA GLU A 71 -10.96 -10.75 -4.01
C GLU A 71 -10.17 -10.59 -2.69
N ALA A 72 -8.99 -11.21 -2.58
CA ALA A 72 -8.14 -11.08 -1.40
C ALA A 72 -7.56 -9.67 -1.25
N ASP A 73 -7.19 -9.03 -2.36
CA ASP A 73 -6.72 -7.65 -2.39
C ASP A 73 -7.84 -6.66 -1.99
N GLU A 74 -9.07 -6.87 -2.50
CA GLU A 74 -10.25 -6.10 -2.10
C GLU A 74 -10.53 -6.23 -0.60
N GLU A 75 -10.51 -7.46 -0.07
CA GLU A 75 -10.74 -7.69 1.37
C GLU A 75 -9.62 -7.10 2.23
N MET A 76 -8.37 -7.17 1.79
CA MET A 76 -7.25 -6.50 2.46
C MET A 76 -7.49 -5.00 2.57
N VAL A 77 -7.95 -4.35 1.50
CA VAL A 77 -8.28 -2.92 1.51
C VAL A 77 -9.40 -2.63 2.50
N ASN A 78 -10.49 -3.41 2.48
CA ASN A 78 -11.62 -3.27 3.40
C ASN A 78 -11.16 -3.36 4.87
N ILE A 79 -10.32 -4.35 5.19
CA ILE A 79 -9.78 -4.53 6.55
C ILE A 79 -8.95 -3.32 6.98
N ILE A 80 -8.09 -2.81 6.11
CA ILE A 80 -7.25 -1.64 6.39
C ILE A 80 -8.10 -0.40 6.66
N GLU A 81 -9.11 -0.14 5.83
CA GLU A 81 -10.02 1.00 5.99
C GLU A 81 -10.83 0.89 7.29
N TYR A 82 -11.41 -0.28 7.56
CA TYR A 82 -12.15 -0.53 8.78
C TYR A 82 -11.29 -0.34 10.04
N ASN A 83 -10.02 -0.80 10.00
CA ASN A 83 -9.08 -0.59 11.10
C ASN A 83 -8.82 0.90 11.36
N LYS A 84 -8.63 1.70 10.30
CA LYS A 84 -8.43 3.15 10.42
C LYS A 84 -9.64 3.83 11.09
N GLU A 85 -10.86 3.43 10.74
CA GLU A 85 -12.08 3.96 11.38
C GLU A 85 -12.14 3.61 12.87
N LEU A 86 -11.84 2.36 13.22
CA LEU A 86 -11.82 1.92 14.61
C LEU A 86 -10.76 2.66 15.43
N GLN A 87 -9.56 2.87 14.87
CA GLN A 87 -8.51 3.66 15.53
C GLN A 87 -8.97 5.10 15.78
N ALA A 88 -9.65 5.74 14.82
CA ALA A 88 -10.21 7.08 15.01
C ALA A 88 -11.26 7.13 16.12
N LYS A 89 -12.13 6.12 16.21
CA LYS A 89 -13.12 5.98 17.29
C LYS A 89 -12.45 5.82 18.65
N VAL A 90 -11.45 4.95 18.75
CA VAL A 90 -10.67 4.74 19.99
C VAL A 90 -10.01 6.05 20.43
N ASN A 91 -9.38 6.78 19.52
CA ASN A 91 -8.74 8.06 19.85
C ASN A 91 -9.75 9.11 20.34
N THR A 92 -10.95 9.14 19.74
CA THR A 92 -12.03 10.03 20.18
C THR A 92 -12.50 9.70 21.59
N LEU A 93 -12.75 8.41 21.86
CA LEU A 93 -13.20 7.95 23.19
C LEU A 93 -12.13 8.20 24.26
N ARG A 94 -10.84 8.00 23.94
CA ARG A 94 -9.74 8.33 24.85
C ARG A 94 -9.70 9.80 25.22
N ARG A 95 -9.95 10.70 24.26
CA ARG A 95 -10.03 12.13 24.52
C ARG A 95 -11.21 12.47 25.44
N GLN A 96 -12.39 11.90 25.18
CA GLN A 96 -13.57 12.10 26.01
C GLN A 96 -13.38 11.58 27.45
N LEU A 97 -12.73 10.43 27.62
CA LEU A 97 -12.43 9.88 28.93
C LEU A 97 -11.50 10.81 29.73
N ALA A 98 -10.45 11.32 29.09
CA ALA A 98 -9.52 12.26 29.72
C ALA A 98 -10.21 13.57 30.15
N GLU A 99 -11.14 14.08 29.34
CA GLU A 99 -11.95 15.27 29.68
C GLU A 99 -12.81 15.00 30.94
N LEU A 100 -13.51 13.86 30.98
CA LEU A 100 -14.36 13.50 32.13
C LEU A 100 -13.56 13.28 33.43
N GLU A 101 -12.40 12.62 33.36
CA GLU A 101 -11.53 12.41 34.53
C GLU A 101 -11.03 13.75 35.11
N THR A 102 -10.77 14.75 34.27
CA THR A 102 -10.38 16.10 34.74
C THR A 102 -11.54 16.88 35.38
N GLU A 103 -12.77 16.71 34.91
CA GLU A 103 -13.94 17.36 35.50
C GLU A 103 -14.32 16.77 36.87
N ASP A 104 -14.16 15.45 37.04
CA ASP A 104 -14.47 14.75 38.29
C ASP A 104 -13.47 15.11 39.40
N GLY A 105 -12.18 15.16 39.07
CA GLY A 105 -11.13 15.61 40.01
C GLY A 105 -11.26 17.08 40.45
N MET A 106 -11.84 17.95 39.63
CA MET A 106 -12.15 19.33 40.05
C MET A 106 -13.35 19.39 41.00
N LYS A 107 -14.35 18.52 40.83
CA LYS A 107 -15.54 18.47 41.70
C LYS A 107 -15.25 17.89 43.08
N GLU A 108 -14.31 16.95 43.21
CA GLU A 108 -13.88 16.42 44.52
C GLU A 108 -13.01 17.39 45.33
N SER A 109 -12.48 18.43 44.69
CA SER A 109 -11.60 19.44 45.32
C SER A 109 -12.30 20.72 45.83
N LEU A 110 -13.63 20.77 45.72
CA LEU A 110 -14.52 21.85 46.20
C LEU A 110 -15.32 21.41 47.43
#